data_AF-A0A5E4AJD8-F1
#
_entry.id   AF-A0A5E4AJD8-F1
#
_cell.length_a   1.000
_cell.length_b   1.000
_cell.length_c   1.000
_cell.angle_alpha   90.00
_cell.angle_beta   90.00
_cell.angle_gamma   90.00
#
_symmetry.space_group_name_H-M   'P 1'
#
loop_
_entity.id
_entity.type
_entity.pdbx_description
1 polymer ?
#
loop_
_entity_poly.entity_id
_entity_poly.type
_entity_poly.pdbx_seq_one_letter_code
_entity_poly.pdbx_strand_id
1 'polypeptide(L)'
;MLQTSNYSLVLSLQFLLLSYDLFVNSFSELLRIAPVIQLVLFIIQDIAILFNIIIIFLMFFNTFVFQAGLVNLLFHKFKGTIILTAVYFALSISLHVWVMNLRWKNSNSFVWTDGLQTLFVFQRLAAVLYCYFYKRTAVRLGDPRFYQDSLWLRKEFMQVRSVSLLWERLLPRTQFPWGLKMAPRGNRLSSTPLEILFFLNGWYYATYFLLELFIFLYKGLLLPYPTANLVLDVVMLLLYLGIEVIRLFFGTKGNLCQRKMPLGISVALTFPSAMMASYYLLLQTYVLRLEAIMNGILLFFCGSELLLEVLTLAAFSSMDRI
;
A
#
# COMPACT_ATOMS: atom_id res chain seq x y z
N MET A 1 -21.16 -12.25 6.73
CA MET A 1 -21.98 -11.53 5.74
C MET A 1 -21.66 -10.04 5.87
N LEU A 2 -20.79 -9.51 5.01
CA LEU A 2 -20.59 -8.06 4.94
C LEU A 2 -21.77 -7.46 4.17
N GLN A 3 -22.51 -6.55 4.80
CA GLN A 3 -23.69 -5.89 4.21
C GLN A 3 -23.31 -5.15 2.93
N THR A 4 -24.13 -5.32 1.90
CA THR A 4 -24.06 -4.67 0.58
C THR A 4 -23.90 -3.14 0.63
N SER A 5 -24.33 -2.50 1.71
CA SER A 5 -24.19 -1.05 1.96
C SER A 5 -22.72 -0.59 1.98
N ASN A 6 -21.83 -1.32 2.66
CA ASN A 6 -20.43 -0.89 2.82
C ASN A 6 -19.65 -0.95 1.50
N TYR A 7 -19.96 -1.92 0.64
CA TYR A 7 -19.33 -2.05 -0.69
C TYR A 7 -19.78 -0.94 -1.65
N SER A 8 -21.05 -0.53 -1.57
CA SER A 8 -21.56 0.60 -2.34
C SER A 8 -20.80 1.89 -2.02
N LEU A 9 -20.49 2.12 -0.74
CA LEU A 9 -19.71 3.28 -0.31
C LEU A 9 -18.27 3.27 -0.83
N VAL A 10 -17.58 2.13 -0.76
CA VAL A 10 -16.20 2.01 -1.29
C VAL A 10 -16.18 2.26 -2.80
N LEU A 11 -17.12 1.69 -3.54
CA LEU A 11 -17.22 1.89 -4.99
C LEU A 11 -17.56 3.35 -5.34
N SER A 12 -18.47 3.98 -4.58
CA SER A 12 -18.80 5.41 -4.72
C SER A 12 -17.58 6.30 -4.50
N LEU A 13 -16.81 6.04 -3.44
CA LEU A 13 -15.57 6.75 -3.14
C LEU A 13 -14.55 6.61 -4.28
N GLN A 14 -14.37 5.39 -4.80
CA GLN A 14 -13.48 5.14 -5.95
C GLN A 14 -13.89 5.93 -7.19
N PHE A 15 -15.19 5.99 -7.49
CA PHE A 15 -15.69 6.78 -8.62
C PHE A 15 -15.49 8.27 -8.41
N LEU A 16 -15.69 8.77 -7.18
CA LEU A 16 -15.45 10.16 -6.84
C LEU A 16 -13.98 10.53 -7.03
N LEU A 17 -13.06 9.71 -6.52
CA LEU A 17 -11.61 9.92 -6.69
C LEU A 17 -11.20 9.87 -8.17
N LEU A 18 -11.77 8.96 -8.96
CA LEU A 18 -11.50 8.88 -10.40
C LEU A 18 -12.05 10.11 -11.17
N SER A 19 -13.22 10.61 -10.75
CA SER A 19 -13.80 11.82 -11.33
C SER A 19 -12.97 13.06 -11.04
N TYR A 20 -12.38 13.13 -9.85
CA TYR A 20 -11.46 14.20 -9.47
C TYR A 20 -10.17 14.15 -10.31
N ASP A 21 -9.57 12.96 -10.50
CA ASP A 21 -8.41 12.80 -11.39
C ASP A 21 -8.69 13.28 -12.82
N LEU A 22 -9.83 12.88 -13.39
CA LEU A 22 -10.28 13.35 -14.71
C LEU A 22 -10.48 14.87 -14.76
N PHE A 23 -11.03 15.46 -13.70
CA PHE A 23 -11.20 16.90 -13.58
C PHE A 23 -9.85 17.61 -13.59
N VAL A 24 -8.89 17.21 -12.73
CA VAL A 24 -7.58 17.87 -12.70
C VAL A 24 -6.84 17.68 -14.03
N ASN A 25 -6.91 16.50 -14.63
CA ASN A 25 -6.33 16.24 -15.95
C ASN A 25 -6.91 17.14 -17.06
N SER A 26 -8.17 17.55 -16.94
CA SER A 26 -8.83 18.38 -17.95
C SER A 26 -8.65 19.88 -17.71
N PHE A 27 -8.69 20.33 -16.44
CA PHE A 27 -8.78 21.75 -16.09
C PHE A 27 -7.49 22.35 -15.52
N SER A 28 -6.49 21.55 -15.13
CA SER A 28 -5.24 22.05 -14.52
C SER A 28 -4.49 23.09 -15.37
N GLU A 29 -4.54 22.97 -16.70
CA GLU A 29 -3.85 23.90 -17.60
C GLU A 29 -4.51 25.29 -17.64
N LEU A 30 -5.80 25.41 -17.33
CA LEU A 30 -6.51 26.70 -17.26
C LEU A 30 -6.05 27.55 -16.07
N LEU A 31 -5.53 26.90 -15.02
CA LEU A 31 -5.05 27.54 -13.79
C LEU A 31 -3.54 27.86 -13.83
N ARG A 32 -2.93 27.79 -15.02
CA ARG A 32 -1.53 28.13 -15.31
C ARG A 32 -1.03 29.44 -14.68
N ILE A 33 -1.89 30.45 -14.62
CA ILE A 33 -1.54 31.81 -14.17
C ILE A 33 -1.36 31.85 -12.65
N ALA A 34 -1.93 30.88 -11.93
CA ALA A 34 -1.83 30.75 -10.48
C ALA A 34 -1.04 29.47 -10.13
N PRO A 35 0.31 29.49 -10.19
CA PRO A 35 1.14 28.30 -10.03
C PRO A 35 0.95 27.61 -8.67
N VAL A 36 0.60 28.39 -7.63
CA VAL A 36 0.28 27.86 -6.29
C VAL A 36 -1.00 27.02 -6.30
N ILE A 37 -2.06 27.48 -6.98
CA ILE A 37 -3.33 26.73 -7.09
C ILE A 37 -3.11 25.47 -7.91
N GLN A 38 -2.33 25.57 -9.00
CA GLN A 38 -1.97 24.43 -9.84
C GLN A 38 -1.17 23.38 -9.06
N LEU A 39 -0.21 23.80 -8.23
CA LEU A 39 0.55 22.91 -7.34
C LEU A 39 -0.38 22.16 -6.38
N VAL A 40 -1.31 22.86 -5.73
CA VAL A 40 -2.26 22.26 -4.79
C VAL A 40 -3.13 21.21 -5.47
N LEU A 41 -3.64 21.49 -6.68
CA LEU A 41 -4.44 20.52 -7.43
C LEU A 41 -3.64 19.26 -7.80
N PHE A 42 -2.37 19.41 -8.20
CA PHE A 42 -1.50 18.27 -8.49
C PHE A 42 -1.22 17.42 -7.25
N ILE A 43 -0.98 18.05 -6.09
CA ILE A 43 -0.79 17.32 -4.83
C ILE A 43 -2.05 16.54 -4.46
N ILE A 44 -3.23 17.17 -4.52
CA ILE A 44 -4.49 16.48 -4.20
C ILE A 44 -4.76 15.35 -5.20
N GLN A 45 -4.43 15.55 -6.49
CA GLN A 45 -4.55 14.51 -7.51
C GLN A 45 -3.64 13.31 -7.23
N ASP A 46 -2.37 13.54 -6.94
CA ASP A 46 -1.41 12.46 -6.66
C ASP A 46 -1.82 11.69 -5.38
N ILE A 47 -2.30 12.39 -4.36
CA ILE A 47 -2.89 11.78 -3.16
C ILE A 47 -4.13 10.94 -3.54
N ALA A 48 -5.03 11.47 -4.37
CA ALA A 48 -6.23 10.74 -4.79
C ALA A 48 -5.88 9.48 -5.60
N ILE A 49 -4.88 9.53 -6.49
CA ILE A 49 -4.38 8.37 -7.23
C ILE A 49 -3.78 7.34 -6.27
N LEU A 50 -2.98 7.78 -5.28
CA LEU A 50 -2.40 6.92 -4.25
C LEU A 50 -3.50 6.23 -3.42
N PHE A 51 -4.52 6.98 -2.98
CA PHE A 51 -5.68 6.40 -2.29
C PHE A 51 -6.40 5.38 -3.16
N ASN A 52 -6.61 5.66 -4.44
CA ASN A 52 -7.21 4.72 -5.38
C ASN A 52 -6.41 3.41 -5.49
N ILE A 53 -5.08 3.49 -5.48
CA ILE A 53 -4.18 2.32 -5.47
C ILE A 53 -4.36 1.55 -4.14
N ILE A 54 -4.32 2.24 -3.00
CA ILE A 54 -4.50 1.63 -1.67
C ILE A 54 -5.85 0.92 -1.58
N ILE A 55 -6.95 1.54 -2.03
CA ILE A 55 -8.29 0.94 -1.97
C ILE A 55 -8.33 -0.35 -2.82
N ILE A 56 -7.73 -0.37 -4.02
CA ILE A 56 -7.67 -1.60 -4.82
C ILE A 56 -6.89 -2.70 -4.09
N PHE A 57 -5.76 -2.38 -3.46
CA PHE A 57 -5.00 -3.35 -2.68
C PHE A 57 -5.80 -3.88 -1.49
N LEU A 58 -6.44 -3.00 -0.70
CA LEU A 58 -7.31 -3.40 0.40
C LEU A 58 -8.48 -4.28 -0.07
N MET A 59 -9.08 -3.96 -1.21
CA MET A 59 -10.14 -4.79 -1.81
C MET A 59 -9.62 -6.18 -2.18
N PHE A 60 -8.42 -6.29 -2.76
CA PHE A 60 -7.78 -7.58 -3.05
C PHE A 60 -7.56 -8.41 -1.78
N PHE A 61 -6.98 -7.81 -0.74
CA PHE A 61 -6.71 -8.48 0.53
C PHE A 61 -7.99 -8.96 1.24
N ASN A 62 -9.08 -8.23 1.07
CA ASN A 62 -10.39 -8.60 1.62
C ASN A 62 -11.09 -9.70 0.82
N THR A 63 -10.64 -10.07 -0.38
CA THR A 63 -11.26 -11.17 -1.14
C THR A 63 -10.97 -12.53 -0.51
N PHE A 64 -11.96 -13.42 -0.58
CA PHE A 64 -11.83 -14.80 -0.10
C PHE A 64 -10.76 -15.58 -0.89
N VAL A 65 -10.56 -15.25 -2.17
CA VAL A 65 -9.51 -15.85 -3.03
C VAL A 65 -8.11 -15.60 -2.47
N PHE A 66 -7.87 -14.38 -2.00
CA PHE A 66 -6.61 -14.01 -1.37
C PHE A 66 -6.48 -14.67 0.02
N GLN A 67 -7.56 -14.69 0.81
CA GLN A 67 -7.59 -15.36 2.11
C GLN A 67 -7.40 -16.88 2.01
N ALA A 68 -7.80 -17.49 0.90
CA ALA A 68 -7.69 -18.91 0.66
C ALA A 68 -6.39 -19.32 -0.06
N GLY A 69 -5.44 -18.38 -0.25
CA GLY A 69 -4.09 -18.65 -0.72
C GLY A 69 -3.91 -18.66 -2.25
N LEU A 70 -4.95 -18.38 -3.04
CA LEU A 70 -4.88 -18.32 -4.51
C LEU A 70 -4.38 -16.94 -5.01
N VAL A 71 -3.34 -16.42 -4.36
CA VAL A 71 -2.78 -15.10 -4.63
C VAL A 71 -2.25 -15.00 -6.06
N ASN A 72 -1.57 -16.05 -6.55
CA ASN A 72 -1.05 -16.10 -7.93
C ASN A 72 -2.15 -16.01 -9.01
N LEU A 73 -3.33 -16.59 -8.77
CA LEU A 73 -4.46 -16.49 -9.70
C LEU A 73 -4.95 -15.04 -9.79
N LEU A 74 -5.07 -14.37 -8.64
CA LEU A 74 -5.54 -13.01 -8.54
C LEU A 74 -4.55 -12.03 -9.18
N PHE A 75 -3.26 -12.17 -8.86
CA PHE A 75 -2.21 -11.37 -9.49
C PHE A 75 -2.15 -11.62 -10.99
N HIS A 76 -2.24 -12.85 -11.48
CA HIS A 76 -2.26 -13.10 -12.93
C HIS A 76 -3.45 -12.43 -13.62
N LYS A 77 -4.63 -12.46 -12.99
CA LYS A 77 -5.87 -11.87 -13.52
C LYS A 77 -5.86 -10.33 -13.53
N PHE A 78 -5.16 -9.70 -12.59
CA PHE A 78 -5.16 -8.24 -12.42
C PHE A 78 -3.79 -7.56 -12.60
N LYS A 79 -2.76 -8.31 -13.03
CA LYS A 79 -1.38 -7.81 -13.25
C LYS A 79 -1.35 -6.57 -14.14
N GLY A 80 -2.15 -6.57 -15.20
CA GLY A 80 -2.26 -5.43 -16.12
C GLY A 80 -2.71 -4.16 -15.42
N THR A 81 -3.73 -4.24 -14.56
CA THR A 81 -4.21 -3.08 -13.79
C THR A 81 -3.13 -2.58 -12.84
N ILE A 82 -2.48 -3.47 -12.08
CA ILE A 82 -1.46 -3.08 -11.09
C ILE A 82 -0.28 -2.36 -11.76
N ILE A 83 0.25 -2.94 -12.85
CA ILE A 83 1.36 -2.34 -13.61
C ILE A 83 0.92 -0.99 -14.18
N LEU A 84 -0.26 -0.92 -14.80
CA LEU A 84 -0.77 0.31 -15.38
C LEU A 84 -0.98 1.40 -14.34
N THR A 85 -1.51 1.08 -13.16
CA THR A 85 -1.67 2.05 -12.07
C THR A 85 -0.34 2.57 -11.55
N ALA A 86 0.69 1.72 -11.43
CA ALA A 86 2.02 2.12 -10.99
C ALA A 86 2.71 3.02 -12.04
N VAL A 87 2.63 2.64 -13.32
CA VAL A 87 3.16 3.45 -14.44
C VAL A 87 2.45 4.80 -14.52
N TYR A 88 1.13 4.82 -14.40
CA TYR A 88 0.36 6.06 -14.44
C TYR A 88 0.73 7.00 -13.29
N PHE A 89 0.83 6.50 -12.07
CA PHE A 89 1.25 7.29 -10.90
C PHE A 89 2.66 7.87 -11.07
N ALA A 90 3.61 7.08 -11.59
CA ALA A 90 4.96 7.54 -11.85
C ALA A 90 5.01 8.63 -12.94
N LEU A 91 4.24 8.46 -14.03
CA LEU A 91 4.12 9.47 -15.09
C LEU A 91 3.45 10.76 -14.57
N SER A 92 2.43 10.64 -13.72
CA SER A 92 1.74 11.76 -13.07
C SER A 92 2.73 12.61 -12.24
N ILE A 93 3.44 11.98 -11.30
CA ILE A 93 4.42 12.67 -10.45
C ILE A 93 5.52 13.30 -11.29
N SER A 94 6.07 12.56 -12.26
CA SER A 94 7.13 13.07 -13.13
C SER A 94 6.70 14.33 -13.87
N LEU A 95 5.45 14.34 -14.35
CA LEU A 95 4.87 15.48 -15.05
C LEU A 95 4.62 16.65 -14.11
N HIS A 96 4.00 16.43 -12.96
CA HIS A 96 3.71 17.48 -11.99
C HIS A 96 4.99 18.16 -11.50
N VAL A 97 6.02 17.39 -11.17
CA VAL A 97 7.33 17.91 -10.75
C VAL A 97 7.96 18.75 -11.85
N TRP A 98 7.99 18.26 -13.10
CA TRP A 98 8.61 18.99 -14.21
C TRP A 98 7.85 20.29 -14.51
N VAL A 99 6.52 20.23 -14.61
CA VAL A 99 5.67 21.41 -14.86
C VAL A 99 5.86 22.46 -13.77
N MET A 100 5.86 22.04 -12.50
CA MET A 100 6.02 22.97 -11.37
C MET A 100 7.41 23.59 -11.34
N ASN A 101 8.46 22.83 -11.63
CA ASN A 101 9.83 23.36 -11.66
C ASN A 101 10.00 24.48 -12.71
N LEU A 102 9.38 24.32 -13.89
CA LEU A 102 9.44 25.34 -14.94
C LEU A 102 8.61 26.58 -14.62
N ARG A 103 7.41 26.39 -14.04
CA ARG A 103 6.42 27.47 -13.85
C ARG A 103 6.58 28.24 -12.54
N TRP A 104 7.35 27.73 -11.58
CA TRP A 104 7.51 28.34 -10.26
C TRP A 104 8.06 29.77 -10.30
N LYS A 105 9.04 30.04 -11.17
CA LYS A 105 9.70 31.36 -11.27
C LYS A 105 9.11 32.27 -12.34
N ASN A 106 8.68 31.73 -13.48
CA ASN A 106 8.17 32.49 -14.63
C ASN A 106 6.80 31.97 -15.08
N SER A 107 5.74 32.25 -14.32
CA SER A 107 4.38 31.75 -14.60
C SER A 107 3.81 32.22 -15.96
N ASN A 108 4.25 33.36 -16.48
CA ASN A 108 3.73 33.94 -17.73
C ASN A 108 4.46 33.48 -19.00
N SER A 109 5.62 32.82 -18.88
CA SER A 109 6.36 32.36 -20.06
C SER A 109 5.80 31.02 -20.54
N PHE A 110 5.39 30.97 -21.81
CA PHE A 110 4.97 29.73 -22.45
C PHE A 110 6.19 28.87 -22.78
N VAL A 111 6.63 28.05 -21.81
CA VAL A 111 7.80 27.17 -21.95
C VAL A 111 7.34 25.73 -22.01
N TRP A 112 7.14 25.22 -23.23
CA TRP A 112 6.96 23.80 -23.51
C TRP A 112 8.22 23.28 -24.19
N THR A 113 8.95 22.41 -23.51
CA THR A 113 10.07 21.70 -24.11
C THR A 113 9.57 20.43 -24.79
N ASP A 114 10.26 19.96 -25.83
CA ASP A 114 9.88 18.73 -26.56
C ASP A 114 9.75 17.52 -25.62
N GLY A 115 10.61 17.44 -24.60
CA GLY A 115 10.55 16.42 -23.54
C GLY A 115 9.33 16.54 -22.63
N LEU A 116 8.92 17.76 -22.26
CA LEU A 116 7.72 17.97 -21.44
C LEU A 116 6.45 17.65 -22.22
N GLN A 117 6.39 18.04 -23.49
CA GLN A 117 5.24 17.79 -24.35
C GLN A 117 5.07 16.29 -24.64
N THR A 118 6.16 15.56 -24.87
CA THR A 118 6.10 14.10 -25.03
C THR A 118 5.61 13.41 -23.76
N LEU A 119 6.18 13.77 -22.60
CA LEU A 119 5.74 13.25 -21.30
C LEU A 119 4.25 13.55 -21.04
N PHE A 120 3.79 14.76 -21.40
CA PHE A 120 2.38 15.15 -21.30
C PHE A 120 1.47 14.29 -22.16
N VAL A 121 1.81 14.05 -23.42
CA VAL A 121 1.02 13.17 -24.29
C VAL A 121 0.98 11.74 -23.74
N PHE A 122 2.12 11.20 -23.30
CA PHE A 122 2.17 9.86 -22.71
C PHE A 122 1.35 9.75 -21.42
N GLN A 123 1.43 10.73 -20.53
CA GLN A 123 0.63 10.77 -19.31
C GLN A 123 -0.87 10.80 -19.62
N ARG A 124 -1.30 11.60 -20.61
CA ARG A 124 -2.72 11.69 -21.01
C ARG A 124 -3.23 10.40 -21.64
N LEU A 125 -2.43 9.74 -22.48
CA LEU A 125 -2.76 8.42 -23.02
C LEU A 125 -2.86 7.37 -21.91
N ALA A 126 -1.91 7.39 -20.96
CA ALA A 126 -1.93 6.52 -19.81
C ALA A 126 -3.15 6.80 -18.90
N ALA A 127 -3.59 8.05 -18.76
CA ALA A 127 -4.77 8.43 -17.96
C ALA A 127 -6.06 7.78 -18.49
N VAL A 128 -6.24 7.74 -19.82
CA VAL A 128 -7.40 7.09 -20.46
C VAL A 128 -7.40 5.59 -20.17
N LEU A 129 -6.25 4.95 -20.33
CA LEU A 129 -6.09 3.52 -20.03
C LEU A 129 -6.31 3.26 -18.53
N TYR A 130 -5.72 4.08 -17.66
CA TYR A 130 -5.88 4.00 -16.21
C TYR A 130 -7.36 4.06 -15.83
N CYS A 131 -8.09 5.08 -16.29
CA CYS A 131 -9.50 5.24 -15.96
C CYS A 131 -10.34 4.02 -16.38
N TYR A 132 -10.10 3.49 -17.58
CA TYR A 132 -10.80 2.31 -18.09
C TYR A 132 -10.50 1.05 -17.27
N PHE A 133 -9.23 0.72 -17.09
CA PHE A 133 -8.82 -0.51 -16.39
C PHE A 133 -9.10 -0.43 -14.89
N TYR A 134 -8.96 0.74 -14.28
CA TYR A 134 -9.32 0.98 -12.89
C TYR A 134 -10.81 0.75 -12.67
N LYS A 135 -11.68 1.42 -13.44
CA LYS A 135 -13.14 1.22 -13.38
C LYS A 135 -13.51 -0.25 -13.57
N ARG A 136 -12.92 -0.91 -14.58
CA ARG A 136 -13.15 -2.34 -14.85
C ARG A 136 -12.75 -3.20 -13.66
N THR A 137 -11.67 -2.86 -12.98
CA THR A 137 -11.15 -3.62 -11.83
C THR A 137 -11.99 -3.37 -10.58
N ALA A 138 -12.37 -2.12 -10.30
CA ALA A 138 -13.25 -1.75 -9.20
C ALA A 138 -14.60 -2.48 -9.27
N VAL A 139 -15.24 -2.49 -10.45
CA VAL A 139 -16.52 -3.20 -10.65
C VAL A 139 -16.35 -4.72 -10.55
N ARG A 140 -15.25 -5.28 -11.08
CA ARG A 140 -14.97 -6.72 -10.98
C ARG A 140 -14.67 -7.17 -9.57
N LEU A 141 -13.95 -6.37 -8.80
CA LEU A 141 -13.68 -6.65 -7.40
C LEU A 141 -14.91 -6.43 -6.54
N GLY A 142 -15.83 -5.55 -6.94
CA GLY A 142 -17.14 -5.39 -6.29
C GLY A 142 -18.10 -6.58 -6.46
N ASP A 143 -17.75 -7.59 -7.27
CA ASP A 143 -18.60 -8.77 -7.46
C ASP A 143 -18.60 -9.67 -6.20
N PRO A 144 -19.78 -9.95 -5.60
CA PRO A 144 -19.89 -10.75 -4.38
C PRO A 144 -19.30 -12.16 -4.51
N ARG A 145 -19.12 -12.68 -5.73
CA ARG A 145 -18.49 -13.99 -5.99
C ARG A 145 -17.05 -14.11 -5.48
N PHE A 146 -16.33 -12.99 -5.33
CA PHE A 146 -14.98 -12.96 -4.76
C PHE A 146 -14.96 -12.99 -3.22
N TYR A 147 -16.09 -12.71 -2.57
CA TYR A 147 -16.21 -12.62 -1.10
C TYR A 147 -17.06 -13.74 -0.48
N GLN A 148 -17.79 -14.50 -1.28
CA GLN A 148 -18.62 -15.63 -0.85
C GLN A 148 -18.08 -16.96 -1.43
N ASP A 149 -18.29 -18.05 -0.69
CA ASP A 149 -17.93 -19.41 -1.13
C ASP A 149 -18.86 -19.85 -2.28
N SER A 150 -18.45 -19.53 -3.52
CA SER A 150 -19.24 -19.76 -4.73
C SER A 150 -18.84 -21.04 -5.45
N LEU A 151 -19.80 -21.64 -6.18
CA LEU A 151 -19.59 -22.85 -6.98
C LEU A 151 -18.45 -22.70 -8.01
N TRP A 152 -18.28 -21.50 -8.59
CA TRP A 152 -17.15 -21.19 -9.48
C TRP A 152 -15.81 -21.30 -8.75
N LEU A 153 -15.73 -20.75 -7.54
CA LEU A 153 -14.52 -20.80 -6.73
C LEU A 153 -14.16 -22.24 -6.34
N ARG A 154 -15.16 -23.05 -5.97
CA ARG A 154 -14.96 -24.48 -5.69
C ARG A 154 -14.44 -25.24 -6.90
N LYS A 155 -14.87 -24.91 -8.12
CA LYS A 155 -14.35 -25.53 -9.36
C LYS A 155 -12.88 -25.18 -9.60
N GLU A 156 -12.50 -23.92 -9.42
CA GLU A 156 -11.09 -23.49 -9.51
C GLU A 156 -10.22 -24.15 -8.44
N PHE A 157 -10.72 -24.25 -7.19
CA PHE A 157 -10.06 -25.02 -6.13
C PHE A 157 -9.89 -26.49 -6.52
N MET A 158 -10.90 -27.11 -7.12
CA MET A 158 -10.84 -28.50 -7.56
C MET A 158 -9.91 -28.69 -8.76
N GLN A 159 -9.82 -27.72 -9.68
CA GLN A 159 -8.87 -27.75 -10.78
C GLN A 159 -7.43 -27.61 -10.29
N VAL A 160 -7.14 -26.62 -9.45
CA VAL A 160 -5.80 -26.45 -8.85
C VAL A 160 -5.42 -27.67 -8.01
N ARG A 161 -6.37 -28.23 -7.25
CA ARG A 161 -6.18 -29.46 -6.47
C ARG A 161 -6.01 -30.70 -7.36
N SER A 162 -6.68 -30.80 -8.51
CA SER A 162 -6.51 -31.92 -9.44
C SER A 162 -5.14 -31.93 -10.10
N VAL A 163 -4.60 -30.74 -10.40
CA VAL A 163 -3.24 -30.55 -10.90
C VAL A 163 -2.22 -30.83 -9.80
N SER A 164 -2.50 -30.45 -8.54
CA SER A 164 -1.65 -30.84 -7.40
C SER A 164 -1.72 -32.34 -7.10
N LEU A 165 -2.89 -32.99 -7.26
CA LEU A 165 -3.08 -34.43 -7.07
C LEU A 165 -2.38 -35.25 -8.17
N LEU A 166 -2.32 -34.74 -9.39
CA LEU A 166 -1.49 -35.30 -10.47
C LEU A 166 0.00 -35.21 -10.13
N TRP A 167 0.44 -34.12 -9.49
CA TRP A 167 1.80 -33.99 -8.97
C TRP A 167 2.08 -34.85 -7.73
N GLU A 168 1.09 -35.04 -6.84
CA GLU A 168 1.17 -35.92 -5.65
C GLU A 168 1.29 -37.41 -6.00
N ARG A 169 0.89 -37.83 -7.21
CA ARG A 169 1.10 -39.22 -7.68
C ARG A 169 2.54 -39.51 -8.11
N LEU A 170 3.37 -38.48 -8.32
CA LEU A 170 4.73 -38.62 -8.87
C LEU A 170 5.86 -38.31 -7.86
N LEU A 171 5.56 -37.89 -6.63
CA LEU A 171 6.56 -37.56 -5.59
C LEU A 171 6.18 -38.15 -4.22
N PRO A 172 7.15 -38.65 -3.41
CA PRO A 172 6.89 -39.12 -2.06
C PRO A 172 6.33 -37.98 -1.19
N ARG A 173 5.35 -38.30 -0.36
CA ARG A 173 4.61 -37.37 0.50
C ARG A 173 5.53 -36.59 1.44
N THR A 174 5.94 -35.40 1.04
CA THR A 174 6.39 -34.34 1.95
C THR A 174 5.80 -33.00 1.50
N GLN A 175 4.82 -32.54 2.28
CA GLN A 175 4.27 -31.18 2.44
C GLN A 175 4.41 -30.17 1.28
N PHE A 176 3.27 -29.71 0.74
CA PHE A 176 3.18 -28.45 -0.03
C PHE A 176 2.13 -27.49 0.56
N PRO A 177 2.32 -26.15 0.44
CA PRO A 177 2.05 -25.22 1.53
C PRO A 177 0.84 -24.29 1.28
N TRP A 178 0.26 -23.81 2.38
CA TRP A 178 -0.74 -22.73 2.47
C TRP A 178 -2.22 -23.06 2.28
N GLY A 179 -2.70 -24.16 2.86
CA GLY A 179 -4.11 -24.26 3.27
C GLY A 179 -4.32 -23.60 4.64
N LEU A 180 -5.05 -22.48 4.73
CA LEU A 180 -5.51 -21.92 6.01
C LEU A 180 -6.57 -22.87 6.63
N LYS A 181 -6.10 -23.91 7.31
CA LYS A 181 -6.86 -24.53 8.41
C LYS A 181 -6.82 -23.55 9.59
N MET A 182 -7.98 -23.14 10.08
CA MET A 182 -8.07 -22.63 11.45
C MET A 182 -7.58 -23.75 12.38
N ALA A 183 -6.65 -23.41 13.28
CA ALA A 183 -6.11 -24.34 14.25
C ALA A 183 -7.26 -25.02 15.01
N PRO A 184 -7.16 -26.33 15.31
CA PRO A 184 -8.12 -27.00 16.18
C PRO A 184 -8.23 -26.23 17.49
N ARG A 185 -9.35 -26.38 18.17
CA ARG A 185 -9.68 -25.76 19.47
C ARG A 185 -8.81 -26.32 20.62
N GLY A 186 -7.51 -26.52 20.40
CA GLY A 186 -6.51 -26.91 21.38
C GLY A 186 -5.47 -25.79 21.51
N ASN A 187 -5.29 -25.30 22.74
CA ASN A 187 -4.34 -24.28 23.20
C ASN A 187 -3.98 -23.18 22.17
N ARG A 188 -4.78 -22.09 22.16
CA ARG A 188 -4.44 -20.86 21.44
C ARG A 188 -3.17 -20.21 22.03
N LEU A 189 -2.04 -20.45 21.39
CA LEU A 189 -0.74 -19.80 21.61
C LEU A 189 -0.61 -18.41 20.96
N SER A 190 -1.61 -17.95 20.21
CA SER A 190 -1.63 -16.59 19.65
C SER A 190 -1.58 -15.58 20.79
N SER A 191 -0.67 -14.62 20.77
CA SER A 191 -0.59 -13.62 21.83
C SER A 191 -1.61 -12.51 21.58
N THR A 192 -2.50 -12.33 22.56
CA THR A 192 -3.44 -11.22 22.59
C THR A 192 -2.77 -9.84 22.71
N PRO A 193 -1.69 -9.63 23.50
CA PRO A 193 -1.08 -8.30 23.59
C PRO A 193 -0.40 -7.86 22.28
N LEU A 194 0.19 -8.79 21.52
CA LEU A 194 0.82 -8.48 20.23
C LEU A 194 -0.22 -8.05 19.19
N GLU A 195 -1.39 -8.70 19.18
CA GLU A 195 -2.49 -8.32 18.28
C GLU A 195 -3.02 -6.91 18.57
N ILE A 196 -3.12 -6.54 19.85
CA ILE A 196 -3.52 -5.20 20.27
C ILE A 196 -2.49 -4.17 19.84
N LEU A 197 -1.19 -4.48 19.96
CA LEU A 197 -0.13 -3.58 19.51
C LEU A 197 -0.14 -3.38 18.00
N PHE A 198 -0.27 -4.43 17.19
CA PHE A 198 -0.37 -4.26 15.74
C PHE A 198 -1.56 -3.40 15.33
N PHE A 199 -2.71 -3.57 15.99
CA PHE A 199 -3.88 -2.73 15.74
C PHE A 199 -3.61 -1.26 16.08
N LEU A 200 -3.02 -1.00 17.25
CA LEU A 200 -2.74 0.36 17.69
C LEU A 200 -1.64 1.03 16.86
N ASN A 201 -0.59 0.29 16.51
CA ASN A 201 0.47 0.78 15.64
C ASN A 201 -0.03 1.04 14.22
N GLY A 202 -0.97 0.24 13.69
CA GLY A 202 -1.61 0.53 12.40
C GLY A 202 -2.32 1.90 12.36
N TRP A 203 -3.06 2.26 13.41
CA TRP A 203 -3.69 3.58 13.52
C TRP A 203 -2.67 4.69 13.73
N TYR A 204 -1.71 4.47 14.62
CA TYR A 204 -0.65 5.44 14.89
C TYR A 204 0.15 5.74 13.62
N TYR A 205 0.56 4.72 12.87
CA TYR A 205 1.31 4.86 11.64
C TYR A 205 0.51 5.57 10.53
N ALA A 206 -0.80 5.29 10.42
CA ALA A 206 -1.66 6.04 9.49
C ALA A 206 -1.70 7.54 9.82
N THR A 207 -1.81 7.89 11.12
CA THR A 207 -1.74 9.29 11.55
C THR A 207 -0.36 9.90 11.36
N TYR A 208 0.71 9.14 11.62
CA TYR A 208 2.10 9.53 11.41
C TYR A 208 2.34 9.88 9.95
N PHE A 209 1.96 9.01 9.02
CA PHE A 209 2.17 9.22 7.58
C PHE A 209 1.48 10.50 7.09
N LEU A 210 0.24 10.76 7.52
CA LEU A 210 -0.49 11.97 7.16
C LEU A 210 0.18 13.23 7.74
N LEU A 211 0.53 13.21 9.02
CA LEU A 211 1.19 14.33 9.70
C LEU A 211 2.56 14.62 9.08
N GLU A 212 3.36 13.61 8.81
CA GLU A 212 4.68 13.73 8.18
C GLU A 212 4.57 14.35 6.79
N LEU A 213 3.54 13.96 6.01
CA LEU A 213 3.26 14.55 4.71
C LEU A 213 2.91 16.05 4.83
N PHE A 214 2.09 16.45 5.80
CA PHE A 214 1.81 17.88 6.06
C PHE A 214 3.05 18.64 6.53
N ILE A 215 3.89 18.02 7.36
CA ILE A 215 5.13 18.62 7.82
C ILE A 215 6.11 18.80 6.66
N PHE A 216 6.22 17.84 5.73
CA PHE A 216 7.02 18.03 4.52
C PHE A 216 6.53 19.17 3.64
N LEU A 217 5.20 19.34 3.49
CA LEU A 217 4.63 20.51 2.81
C LEU A 217 5.02 21.81 3.52
N TYR A 218 4.92 21.85 4.85
CA TYR A 218 5.35 22.99 5.65
C TYR A 218 6.84 23.30 5.45
N LYS A 219 7.72 22.30 5.50
CA LYS A 219 9.17 22.49 5.31
C LYS A 219 9.49 22.95 3.89
N GLY A 220 8.84 22.37 2.88
CA GLY A 220 9.06 22.74 1.48
C GLY A 220 8.63 24.17 1.15
N LEU A 221 7.69 24.74 1.90
CA LEU A 221 7.20 26.10 1.70
C LEU A 221 7.96 27.17 2.50
N LEU A 222 8.35 26.86 3.74
CA LEU A 222 8.87 27.86 4.69
C LEU A 222 10.37 27.76 4.95
N LEU A 223 10.97 26.57 4.85
CA LEU A 223 12.38 26.36 5.12
C LEU A 223 13.17 26.28 3.82
N PRO A 224 14.43 26.76 3.77
CA PRO A 224 15.31 26.58 2.63
C PRO A 224 15.77 25.12 2.53
N TYR A 225 14.86 24.22 2.16
CA TYR A 225 15.12 22.79 2.03
C TYR A 225 15.68 22.48 0.62
N PRO A 226 16.87 21.87 0.50
CA PRO A 226 17.38 21.45 -0.80
C PRO A 226 16.42 20.48 -1.49
N THR A 227 16.02 20.79 -2.74
CA THR A 227 15.00 20.02 -3.47
C THR A 227 15.34 18.53 -3.61
N ALA A 228 16.62 18.20 -3.81
CA ALA A 228 17.08 16.81 -3.90
C ALA A 228 16.84 16.03 -2.59
N ASN A 229 17.10 16.65 -1.43
CA ASN A 229 16.89 16.01 -0.14
C ASN A 229 15.40 15.86 0.15
N LEU A 230 14.59 16.86 -0.20
CA LEU A 230 13.14 16.79 0.00
C LEU A 230 12.52 15.64 -0.81
N VAL A 231 12.96 15.47 -2.07
CA VAL A 231 12.50 14.36 -2.92
C VAL A 231 12.94 13.02 -2.33
N LEU A 232 14.20 12.91 -1.88
CA LEU A 232 14.69 11.70 -1.23
C LEU A 232 13.83 11.34 -0.01
N ASP A 233 13.55 12.30 0.86
CA ASP A 233 12.77 12.10 2.08
C ASP A 233 11.31 11.71 1.76
N VAL A 234 10.68 12.30 0.75
CA VAL A 234 9.32 11.92 0.33
C VAL A 234 9.30 10.49 -0.25
N VAL A 235 10.28 10.13 -1.10
CA VAL A 235 10.39 8.77 -1.65
C VAL A 235 10.60 7.75 -0.53
N MET A 236 11.47 8.09 0.41
CA MET A 236 11.71 7.33 1.61
C MET A 236 10.44 7.14 2.44
N LEU A 237 9.58 8.15 2.57
CA LEU A 237 8.32 8.06 3.32
C LEU A 237 7.33 7.09 2.66
N LEU A 238 7.26 7.11 1.33
CA LEU A 238 6.43 6.17 0.55
C LEU A 238 6.95 4.73 0.67
N LEU A 239 8.28 4.54 0.63
CA LEU A 239 8.88 3.23 0.88
C LEU A 239 8.60 2.75 2.31
N TYR A 240 8.67 3.67 3.28
CA TYR A 240 8.37 3.35 4.66
C TYR A 240 6.94 2.82 4.81
N LEU A 241 5.97 3.49 4.17
CA LEU A 241 4.57 3.08 4.18
C LEU A 241 4.39 1.65 3.66
N GLY A 242 5.07 1.33 2.54
CA GLY A 242 5.04 -0.02 1.98
C GLY A 242 5.58 -1.07 2.95
N ILE A 243 6.75 -0.82 3.54
CA ILE A 243 7.39 -1.73 4.50
C ILE A 243 6.47 -1.96 5.71
N GLU A 244 5.92 -0.90 6.28
CA GLU A 244 5.12 -0.98 7.49
C GLU A 244 3.79 -1.71 7.27
N VAL A 245 3.11 -1.44 6.15
CA VAL A 245 1.87 -2.16 5.77
C VAL A 245 2.14 -3.66 5.62
N ILE A 246 3.24 -4.03 4.95
CA ILE A 246 3.61 -5.43 4.75
C ILE A 246 3.98 -6.09 6.10
N ARG A 247 4.75 -5.39 6.94
CA ARG A 247 5.15 -5.84 8.27
C ARG A 247 3.94 -6.15 9.15
N LEU A 248 3.07 -5.16 9.38
CA LEU A 248 1.86 -5.31 10.21
C LEU A 248 0.93 -6.40 9.67
N PHE A 249 0.77 -6.50 8.35
CA PHE A 249 -0.05 -7.54 7.74
C PHE A 249 0.46 -8.95 8.04
N PHE A 250 1.75 -9.21 7.81
CA PHE A 250 2.35 -10.51 8.08
C PHE A 250 2.43 -10.82 9.57
N GLY A 251 2.64 -9.80 10.42
CA GLY A 251 2.63 -9.91 11.88
C GLY A 251 1.28 -10.40 12.40
N THR A 252 0.19 -9.68 12.10
CA THR A 252 -1.17 -10.07 12.49
C THR A 252 -1.55 -11.46 11.96
N LYS A 253 -1.27 -11.75 10.68
CA LYS A 253 -1.59 -13.06 10.10
C LYS A 253 -0.76 -14.18 10.71
N GLY A 254 0.51 -13.95 11.00
CA GLY A 254 1.38 -14.93 11.63
C GLY A 254 0.98 -15.26 13.06
N ASN A 255 0.61 -14.24 13.84
CA ASN A 255 0.09 -14.40 15.19
C ASN A 255 -1.23 -15.18 15.22
N LEU A 256 -2.23 -14.75 14.44
CA LEU A 256 -3.56 -15.38 14.39
C LEU A 256 -3.52 -16.81 13.82
N CYS A 257 -2.65 -17.08 12.86
CA CYS A 257 -2.56 -18.41 12.23
C CYS A 257 -1.56 -19.34 12.93
N GLN A 258 -0.88 -18.86 13.98
CA GLN A 258 0.18 -19.58 14.70
C GLN A 258 1.27 -20.12 13.75
N ARG A 259 1.64 -19.34 12.74
CA ARG A 259 2.63 -19.74 11.73
C ARG A 259 3.93 -18.98 11.92
N LYS A 260 5.03 -19.73 11.99
CA LYS A 260 6.39 -19.19 12.17
C LYS A 260 6.90 -18.39 10.97
N MET A 261 6.67 -18.85 9.75
CA MET A 261 7.14 -18.17 8.54
C MET A 261 6.63 -16.73 8.38
N PRO A 262 5.31 -16.44 8.41
CA PRO A 262 4.81 -15.08 8.24
C PRO A 262 5.19 -14.19 9.42
N LEU A 263 5.20 -14.73 10.65
CA LEU A 263 5.65 -14.00 11.82
C LEU A 263 7.16 -13.68 11.75
N GLY A 264 7.98 -14.61 11.23
CA GLY A 264 9.40 -14.39 10.97
C GLY A 264 9.68 -13.36 9.88
N ILE A 265 8.83 -13.29 8.84
CA ILE A 265 8.88 -12.22 7.82
C ILE A 265 8.60 -10.86 8.48
N SER A 266 7.63 -10.77 9.39
CA SER A 266 7.34 -9.54 10.15
C SER A 266 8.56 -9.09 10.96
N VAL A 267 9.20 -10.02 11.70
CA VAL A 267 10.44 -9.75 12.45
C VAL A 267 11.56 -9.25 11.53
N ALA A 268 11.73 -9.86 10.36
CA ALA A 268 12.73 -9.42 9.39
C ALA A 268 12.46 -8.01 8.86
N LEU A 269 11.19 -7.64 8.67
CA LEU A 269 10.77 -6.32 8.22
C LEU A 269 10.80 -5.25 9.33
N THR A 270 10.90 -5.66 10.59
CA THR A 270 11.11 -4.75 11.72
C THR A 270 12.46 -4.04 11.63
N PHE A 271 13.51 -4.68 11.09
CA PHE A 271 14.81 -4.04 10.88
C PHE A 271 14.79 -2.85 9.90
N PRO A 272 14.30 -3.00 8.65
CA PRO A 272 14.19 -1.86 7.75
C PRO A 272 13.18 -0.83 8.24
N SER A 273 12.12 -1.22 8.96
CA SER A 273 11.21 -0.26 9.61
C SER A 273 11.92 0.60 10.68
N ALA A 274 12.68 -0.03 11.58
CA ALA A 274 13.45 0.66 12.60
C ALA A 274 14.55 1.56 12.01
N MET A 275 15.21 1.10 10.94
CA MET A 275 16.20 1.90 10.20
C MET A 275 15.57 3.14 9.56
N MET A 276 14.31 3.04 9.12
CA MET A 276 13.60 4.16 8.54
C MET A 276 13.21 5.21 9.60
N ALA A 277 12.71 4.76 10.75
CA ALA A 277 12.40 5.64 11.87
C ALA A 277 13.66 6.35 12.40
N SER A 278 14.80 5.65 12.45
CA SER A 278 16.07 6.26 12.87
C SER A 278 16.62 7.24 11.83
N TYR A 279 16.40 6.99 10.53
CA TYR A 279 16.71 7.94 9.46
C TYR A 279 15.98 9.27 9.68
N TYR A 280 14.66 9.25 9.89
CA TYR A 280 13.88 10.48 10.14
C TYR A 280 14.26 11.19 11.45
N LEU A 281 14.74 10.45 12.44
CA LEU A 281 15.13 11.03 13.73
C LEU A 281 16.53 11.66 13.69
N LEU A 282 17.49 11.10 12.93
CA LEU A 282 18.91 11.46 13.01
C LEU A 282 19.49 12.07 11.74
N LEU A 283 19.04 11.64 10.57
CA LEU A 283 19.70 11.92 9.28
C LEU A 283 18.93 12.92 8.40
N GLN A 284 17.68 13.22 8.74
CA GLN A 284 16.87 14.20 8.01
C GLN A 284 17.45 15.62 8.15
N THR A 285 17.36 16.42 7.07
CA THR A 285 18.04 17.73 6.97
C THR A 285 17.56 18.72 8.04
N TYR A 286 16.26 18.73 8.33
CA TYR A 286 15.67 19.51 9.40
C TYR A 286 14.74 18.59 10.18
N VAL A 287 15.02 18.33 11.46
CA VAL A 287 14.14 17.54 12.34
C VAL A 287 13.39 18.49 13.26
N LEU A 288 12.06 18.57 13.12
CA LEU A 288 11.23 19.35 14.04
C LEU A 288 11.03 18.56 15.34
N ARG A 289 10.77 19.27 16.44
CA ARG A 289 10.52 18.66 17.75
C ARG A 289 9.34 17.68 17.72
N LEU A 290 8.29 18.00 16.94
CA LEU A 290 7.13 17.13 16.77
C LEU A 290 7.52 15.80 16.11
N GLU A 291 8.32 15.83 15.04
CA GLU A 291 8.80 14.63 14.33
C GLU A 291 9.70 13.79 15.23
N ALA A 292 10.57 14.42 16.02
CA ALA A 292 11.43 13.70 16.98
C ALA A 292 10.59 12.93 18.02
N ILE A 293 9.53 13.55 18.55
CA ILE A 293 8.59 12.89 19.48
C ILE A 293 7.87 11.74 18.77
N MET A 294 7.34 11.98 17.57
CA MET A 294 6.59 10.99 16.82
C MET A 294 7.43 9.77 16.43
N ASN A 295 8.65 9.98 15.92
CA ASN A 295 9.60 8.92 15.58
C ASN A 295 10.09 8.17 16.83
N GLY A 296 10.25 8.86 17.97
CA GLY A 296 10.58 8.23 19.24
C GLY A 296 9.49 7.27 19.72
N ILE A 297 8.22 7.68 19.65
CA ILE A 297 7.06 6.82 19.98
C ILE A 297 7.00 5.62 19.01
N LEU A 298 7.26 5.84 17.72
CA LEU A 298 7.26 4.77 16.71
C LEU A 298 8.34 3.71 17.01
N LEU A 299 9.55 4.14 17.37
CA LEU A 299 10.63 3.23 17.79
C LEU A 299 10.28 2.45 19.05
N PHE A 300 9.57 3.07 20.00
CA PHE A 300 9.08 2.38 21.19
C PHE A 300 8.07 1.28 20.84
N PHE A 301 7.10 1.58 19.97
CA PHE A 301 6.17 0.57 19.46
C PHE A 301 6.91 -0.56 18.75
N CYS A 302 7.79 -0.21 17.82
CA CYS A 302 8.61 -1.16 17.05
C CYS A 302 9.42 -2.10 17.97
N GLY A 303 10.06 -1.57 19.02
CA GLY A 303 10.78 -2.37 20.00
C GLY A 303 9.89 -3.30 20.83
N SER A 304 8.71 -2.81 21.26
CA SER A 304 7.74 -3.61 22.02
C SER A 304 7.12 -4.74 21.18
N GLU A 305 6.85 -4.48 19.91
CA GLU A 305 6.38 -5.48 18.95
C GLU A 305 7.44 -6.54 18.70
N LEU A 306 8.69 -6.15 18.43
CA LEU A 306 9.79 -7.08 18.20
C LEU A 306 9.97 -8.05 19.37
N LEU A 307 9.92 -7.53 20.60
CA LEU A 307 10.04 -8.35 21.80
C LEU A 307 8.94 -9.42 21.86
N LEU A 308 7.68 -9.03 21.63
CA LEU A 308 6.55 -9.93 21.65
C LEU A 308 6.52 -10.90 20.45
N GLU A 309 6.97 -10.47 19.26
CA GLU A 309 7.14 -11.32 18.08
C GLU A 309 8.19 -12.41 18.32
N VAL A 310 9.32 -12.08 18.94
CA VAL A 310 10.36 -13.06 19.28
C VAL A 310 9.85 -14.05 20.34
N LEU A 311 9.16 -13.57 21.38
CA LEU A 311 8.57 -14.44 22.41
C LEU A 311 7.53 -15.41 21.82
N THR A 312 6.69 -14.93 20.92
CA THR A 312 5.67 -15.76 20.25
C THR A 312 6.29 -16.77 19.28
N LEU A 313 7.33 -16.38 18.53
CA LEU A 313 8.11 -17.31 17.72
C LEU A 313 8.79 -18.38 18.57
N ALA A 314 9.37 -18.01 19.71
CA ALA A 314 9.98 -18.94 20.65
C ALA A 314 8.95 -19.95 21.18
N ALA A 315 7.76 -19.47 21.57
CA ALA A 315 6.64 -20.31 22.02
C ALA A 315 6.14 -21.27 20.93
N PHE A 316 6.11 -20.85 19.66
CA PHE A 316 5.81 -21.75 18.55
C PHE A 316 6.95 -22.76 18.31
N SER A 317 8.20 -22.35 18.55
CA SER A 317 9.39 -23.19 18.35
C SER A 317 9.54 -24.31 19.36
N SER A 318 9.09 -24.11 20.59
CA SER A 318 9.13 -25.12 21.64
C SER A 318 8.08 -26.22 21.43
N MET A 319 6.91 -25.88 20.87
CA MET A 319 5.85 -26.85 20.62
C MET A 319 6.18 -27.84 19.50
N ASP A 320 6.85 -27.41 18.42
CA ASP A 320 7.27 -28.32 17.33
C ASP A 320 8.35 -29.33 17.77
N ARG A 321 8.97 -29.13 18.95
CA ARG A 321 9.98 -30.03 19.52
C ARG A 321 9.39 -31.09 20.46
N ILE A 322 8.09 -31.03 20.76
CA ILE A 322 7.36 -31.99 21.61
C ILE A 322 6.59 -32.96 20.71
#